data_AF-A0A150Q140-F1
#
_entry.id   AF-A0A150Q140-F1
#
_cell.length_a   1.000
_cell.length_b   1.000
_cell.length_c   1.000
_cell.angle_alpha   90.00
_cell.angle_beta   90.00
_cell.angle_gamma   90.00
#
_symmetry.space_group_name_H-M   'P 1'
#
loop_
_entity.id
_entity.type
_entity.pdbx_description
1 polymer ?
#
loop_
_entity_poly.entity_id
_entity_poly.type
_entity_poly.pdbx_seq_one_letter_code
_entity_poly.pdbx_strand_id
1 'polypeptide(L)'
;MVAIALGAAACTAISGEEPSASLGAEAGESALRITAHTETDFSGSFEAGGERVAFEAHRTGLATATLHLEVNGQPFDASYDGGAMRARWNGYNGALYAEDLAALKRALAALGEHFGGDQESLRVHEDFLVRRISFWSEAPAGLTMPERELDLSKPPGETVRVAPPGVTVFEEGDERAETGGIEVDHQGSDEDGIRYIRCNATSLATHDANGHCLQYESIFAGPNSNDCMGKCGGGCGFGTAGYTYDCLDHDRCGRKHGGSVNPWDAECGDEYWEADDDFFNSIIGRCL
;
A
#
# COMPACT_ATOMS: atom_id res chain seq x y z
N MET A 1 5.69 38.20 -71.08
CA MET A 1 5.66 36.83 -70.53
C MET A 1 6.88 36.67 -69.65
N VAL A 2 6.64 36.40 -68.37
CA VAL A 2 7.65 36.42 -67.31
C VAL A 2 8.51 35.17 -67.40
N ALA A 3 9.83 35.35 -67.55
CA ALA A 3 10.82 34.29 -67.47
C ALA A 3 11.40 34.28 -66.05
N ILE A 4 11.29 33.13 -65.39
CA ILE A 4 11.83 32.88 -64.05
C ILE A 4 13.30 32.45 -64.23
N ALA A 5 14.23 33.24 -63.71
CA ALA A 5 15.64 32.90 -63.61
C ALA A 5 15.93 32.31 -62.22
N LEU A 6 16.50 31.10 -62.21
CA LEU A 6 17.03 30.40 -61.04
C LEU A 6 18.32 31.09 -60.56
N GLY A 7 18.34 31.51 -59.30
CA GLY A 7 19.54 32.00 -58.60
C GLY A 7 19.87 31.08 -57.44
N ALA A 8 21.02 30.43 -57.51
CA ALA A 8 21.58 29.58 -56.46
C ALA A 8 21.99 30.42 -55.23
N ALA A 9 21.59 29.99 -54.04
CA ALA A 9 22.12 30.51 -52.78
C ALA A 9 23.05 29.46 -52.15
N ALA A 10 24.30 29.87 -51.96
CA ALA A 10 25.38 29.08 -51.39
C ALA A 10 25.20 28.87 -49.88
N CYS A 11 25.56 27.66 -49.43
CA CYS A 11 25.71 27.31 -48.03
C CYS A 11 26.89 28.06 -47.40
N THR A 12 26.63 28.86 -46.37
CA THR A 12 27.64 29.27 -45.39
C THR A 12 27.32 28.59 -44.07
N ALA A 13 28.14 27.60 -43.72
CA ALA A 13 28.15 26.99 -42.40
C ALA A 13 28.75 28.00 -41.40
N ILE A 14 27.95 28.46 -40.46
CA ILE A 14 28.41 29.20 -39.28
C ILE A 14 28.64 28.14 -38.20
N SER A 15 29.92 27.88 -37.89
CA SER A 15 30.33 27.12 -36.70
C SER A 15 30.02 27.98 -35.49
N GLY A 16 28.85 27.77 -34.88
CA GLY A 16 28.55 28.24 -33.54
C GLY A 16 29.09 27.21 -32.55
N GLU A 17 30.17 27.58 -31.86
CA GLU A 17 30.55 26.94 -30.60
C GLU A 17 29.37 27.09 -29.64
N GLU A 18 28.67 25.98 -29.37
CA GLU A 18 27.63 25.94 -28.35
C GLU A 18 28.28 26.27 -27.00
N PRO A 19 27.75 27.23 -26.23
CA PRO A 19 28.16 27.37 -24.86
C PRO A 19 27.78 26.07 -24.15
N SER A 20 28.79 25.40 -23.60
CA SER A 20 28.62 24.33 -22.65
C SER A 20 27.79 24.88 -21.48
N ALA A 21 26.48 24.71 -21.57
CA ALA A 21 25.61 24.77 -20.43
C ALA A 21 26.01 23.58 -19.57
N SER A 22 26.95 23.83 -18.64
CA SER A 22 27.00 23.06 -17.42
C SER A 22 25.61 23.22 -16.80
N LEU A 23 24.73 22.26 -17.07
CA LEU A 23 23.58 22.02 -16.22
C LEU A 23 24.18 21.83 -14.84
N GLY A 24 24.10 22.89 -14.04
CA GLY A 24 24.26 22.79 -12.61
C GLY A 24 23.30 21.71 -12.19
N ALA A 25 23.84 20.57 -11.82
CA ALA A 25 23.17 19.62 -10.98
C ALA A 25 22.84 20.40 -9.70
N GLU A 26 21.65 21.00 -9.65
CA GLU A 26 21.05 21.37 -8.39
C GLU A 26 20.75 20.04 -7.69
N ALA A 27 21.67 19.67 -6.81
CA ALA A 27 21.48 18.61 -5.85
C ALA A 27 20.27 18.97 -4.99
N GLY A 28 19.12 18.35 -5.26
CA GLY A 28 18.06 18.19 -4.27
C GLY A 28 18.54 17.20 -3.21
N GLU A 29 19.45 17.66 -2.35
CA GLU A 29 20.15 16.89 -1.32
C GLU A 29 19.24 16.68 -0.10
N SER A 30 19.07 15.41 0.27
CA SER A 30 18.28 14.81 1.37
C SER A 30 16.75 14.94 1.32
N ALA A 31 16.09 13.93 0.76
CA ALA A 31 14.65 13.74 0.86
C ALA A 31 14.24 13.12 2.21
N LEU A 32 15.07 12.29 2.86
CA LEU A 32 14.81 11.74 4.20
C LEU A 32 15.86 12.25 5.19
N ARG A 33 15.40 12.70 6.36
CA ARG A 33 16.22 13.21 7.46
C ARG A 33 15.84 12.52 8.76
N ILE A 34 16.74 11.69 9.28
CA ILE A 34 16.57 11.05 10.59
C ILE A 34 17.14 11.96 11.69
N THR A 35 16.31 12.28 12.68
CA THR A 35 16.68 13.11 13.84
C THR A 35 16.95 12.31 15.10
N ALA A 36 16.35 11.13 15.24
CA ALA A 36 16.68 10.16 16.28
C ALA A 36 16.58 8.73 15.73
N HIS A 37 17.54 7.90 16.11
CA HIS A 37 17.56 6.46 15.85
C HIS A 37 18.26 5.79 17.04
N THR A 38 17.53 5.61 18.14
CA THR A 38 18.00 5.05 19.41
C THR A 38 17.24 3.75 19.70
N GLU A 39 17.57 3.02 20.78
CA GLU A 39 16.83 1.81 21.17
C GLU A 39 15.32 2.02 21.35
N THR A 40 14.94 3.23 21.77
CA THR A 40 13.58 3.57 22.19
C THR A 40 12.88 4.55 21.25
N ASP A 41 13.61 5.23 20.38
CA ASP A 41 13.10 6.35 19.59
C ASP A 41 13.58 6.27 18.15
N PHE A 42 12.65 6.46 17.21
CA PHE A 42 12.94 6.64 15.79
C PHE A 42 12.11 7.82 15.26
N SER A 43 12.78 8.91 14.91
CA SER A 43 12.11 10.13 14.43
C SER A 43 12.84 10.77 13.27
N GLY A 44 12.08 11.47 12.44
CA GLY A 44 12.60 12.14 11.26
C GLY A 44 11.53 12.79 10.40
N SER A 45 11.94 13.23 9.22
CA SER A 45 11.03 13.71 8.20
C SER A 45 11.49 13.32 6.80
N PHE A 46 10.52 13.10 5.92
CA PHE A 46 10.70 13.06 4.49
C PHE A 46 10.14 14.35 3.86
N GLU A 47 10.90 14.99 2.97
CA GLU A 47 10.51 16.20 2.25
C GLU A 47 10.94 16.12 0.78
N ALA A 48 9.98 16.22 -0.15
CA ALA A 48 10.26 16.27 -1.59
C ALA A 48 9.15 16.98 -2.35
N GLY A 49 9.48 17.89 -3.26
CA GLY A 49 8.49 18.50 -4.16
C GLY A 49 7.37 19.31 -3.46
N GLY A 50 7.60 19.79 -2.24
CA GLY A 50 6.59 20.49 -1.43
C GLY A 50 5.74 19.57 -0.56
N GLU A 51 5.95 18.26 -0.64
CA GLU A 51 5.32 17.27 0.21
C GLU A 51 6.17 16.99 1.45
N ARG A 52 5.53 16.63 2.55
CA ARG A 52 6.19 16.35 3.82
C ARG A 52 5.53 15.20 4.56
N VAL A 53 6.36 14.28 5.06
CA VAL A 53 5.95 13.24 6.02
C VAL A 53 6.87 13.34 7.22
N ALA A 54 6.38 13.78 8.38
CA ALA A 54 7.14 13.76 9.63
C ALA A 54 6.69 12.61 10.52
N PHE A 55 7.60 12.01 11.26
CA PHE A 55 7.29 10.86 12.11
C PHE A 55 8.07 10.87 13.43
N GLU A 56 7.41 10.38 14.46
CA GLU A 56 7.97 10.09 15.78
C GLU A 56 7.41 8.74 16.24
N ALA A 57 8.26 7.71 16.23
CA ALA A 57 7.92 6.37 16.69
C ALA A 57 8.70 6.07 17.98
N HIS A 58 7.99 5.62 19.01
CA HIS A 58 8.56 5.33 20.32
C HIS A 58 8.24 3.91 20.73
N ARG A 59 9.23 3.22 21.29
CA ARG A 59 9.04 1.96 21.98
C ARG A 59 8.72 2.24 23.45
N THR A 60 7.51 1.91 23.86
CA THR A 60 7.01 2.15 25.24
C THR A 60 7.16 0.93 26.15
N GLY A 61 7.61 -0.20 25.60
CA GLY A 61 7.74 -1.49 26.28
C GLY A 61 8.40 -2.54 25.39
N LEU A 62 8.48 -3.80 25.84
CA LEU A 62 9.16 -4.84 25.06
C LEU A 62 8.47 -5.14 23.72
N ALA A 63 7.14 -5.10 23.71
CA ALA A 63 6.29 -5.37 22.54
C ALA A 63 5.23 -4.28 22.34
N THR A 64 5.52 -3.05 22.76
CA THR A 64 4.58 -1.92 22.66
C THR A 64 5.24 -0.72 21.99
N ALA A 65 4.47 -0.02 21.16
CA ALA A 65 4.94 1.15 20.43
C ALA A 65 3.85 2.22 20.33
N THR A 66 4.28 3.47 20.17
CA THR A 66 3.42 4.61 19.81
C THR A 66 4.02 5.31 18.60
N LEU A 67 3.17 5.90 17.78
CA LEU A 67 3.51 6.61 16.56
C LEU A 67 2.74 7.93 16.53
N HIS A 68 3.44 9.01 16.27
CA HIS A 68 2.89 10.23 15.73
C HIS A 68 3.39 10.40 14.30
N LEU A 69 2.49 10.63 13.35
CA LEU A 69 2.78 10.86 11.95
C LEU A 69 2.07 12.14 11.50
N GLU A 70 2.76 12.98 10.74
CA GLU A 70 2.17 14.16 10.11
C GLU A 70 2.41 14.10 8.59
N VAL A 71 1.34 14.05 7.80
CA VAL A 71 1.40 14.02 6.33
C VAL A 71 0.85 15.34 5.80
N ASN A 72 1.70 16.16 5.18
CA ASN A 72 1.34 17.49 4.67
C ASN A 72 0.57 18.38 5.69
N GLY A 73 0.90 18.24 6.99
CA GLY A 73 0.26 18.97 8.08
C GLY A 73 -0.95 18.27 8.72
N GLN A 74 -1.40 17.13 8.17
CA GLN A 74 -2.46 16.32 8.77
C GLN A 74 -1.86 15.33 9.78
N PRO A 75 -2.25 15.40 11.08
CA PRO A 75 -1.75 14.50 12.10
C PRO A 75 -2.48 13.14 12.11
N PHE A 76 -1.73 12.11 12.47
CA PHE A 76 -2.19 10.76 12.74
C PHE A 76 -1.45 10.23 13.97
N ASP A 77 -2.19 9.66 14.91
CA ASP A 77 -1.61 8.98 16.05
C ASP A 77 -1.95 7.50 16.00
N ALA A 78 -1.01 6.65 16.37
CA ALA A 78 -1.23 5.21 16.48
C ALA A 78 -0.49 4.60 17.68
N SER A 79 -1.01 3.50 18.19
CA SER A 79 -0.37 2.70 19.22
C SER A 79 -0.55 1.21 18.97
N TYR A 80 0.42 0.45 19.47
CA TYR A 80 0.42 -1.00 19.45
C TYR A 80 0.77 -1.54 20.83
N ASP A 81 -0.03 -2.50 21.29
CA ASP A 81 0.26 -3.32 22.46
C ASP A 81 0.20 -4.81 22.07
N GLY A 82 1.37 -5.38 21.80
CA GLY A 82 1.51 -6.80 21.48
C GLY A 82 1.24 -7.74 22.66
N GLY A 83 1.26 -7.24 23.91
CA GLY A 83 0.85 -8.03 25.08
C GLY A 83 -0.67 -8.14 25.18
N ALA A 84 -1.37 -7.05 24.88
CA ALA A 84 -2.83 -7.01 24.83
C ALA A 84 -3.41 -7.49 23.49
N MET A 85 -2.56 -7.72 22.47
CA MET A 85 -2.95 -7.99 21.09
C MET A 85 -3.92 -6.92 20.57
N ARG A 86 -3.54 -5.64 20.72
CA ARG A 86 -4.35 -4.50 20.27
C ARG A 86 -3.54 -3.48 19.51
N ALA A 87 -4.14 -2.94 18.46
CA ALA A 87 -3.66 -1.75 17.78
C ALA A 87 -4.76 -0.69 17.80
N ARG A 88 -4.39 0.58 17.91
CA ARG A 88 -5.31 1.72 17.82
C ARG A 88 -4.69 2.80 16.97
N TRP A 89 -5.50 3.53 16.22
CA TRP A 89 -5.07 4.75 15.57
C TRP A 89 -6.21 5.76 15.46
N ASN A 90 -5.84 7.00 15.20
CA ASN A 90 -6.74 8.11 15.02
C ASN A 90 -6.13 9.10 14.03
N GLY A 91 -6.76 9.26 12.87
CA GLY A 91 -6.40 10.29 11.88
C GLY A 91 -7.21 11.58 12.05
N TYR A 92 -7.92 11.74 13.17
CA TYR A 92 -8.76 12.90 13.51
C TYR A 92 -9.84 13.20 12.45
N ASN A 93 -10.31 12.17 11.74
CA ASN A 93 -11.20 12.28 10.58
C ASN A 93 -10.60 13.09 9.41
N GLY A 94 -9.28 13.30 9.40
CA GLY A 94 -8.57 13.81 8.23
C GLY A 94 -8.69 12.82 7.08
N ALA A 95 -8.74 13.36 5.85
CA ALA A 95 -8.75 12.56 4.64
C ALA A 95 -7.34 12.51 4.03
N LEU A 96 -6.95 11.35 3.50
CA LEU A 96 -5.71 11.22 2.72
C LEU A 96 -6.02 11.45 1.24
N TYR A 97 -5.49 12.52 0.66
CA TYR A 97 -5.64 12.82 -0.76
C TYR A 97 -4.48 12.23 -1.59
N ALA A 98 -4.58 12.30 -2.91
CA ALA A 98 -3.61 11.69 -3.81
C ALA A 98 -2.16 12.14 -3.53
N GLU A 99 -1.97 13.42 -3.17
CA GLU A 99 -0.69 13.98 -2.76
C GLU A 99 -0.15 13.38 -1.45
N ASP A 100 -1.03 13.09 -0.48
CA ASP A 100 -0.66 12.50 0.80
C ASP A 100 -0.21 11.05 0.61
N LEU A 101 -0.98 10.29 -0.17
CA LEU A 101 -0.67 8.91 -0.53
C LEU A 101 0.68 8.83 -1.27
N ALA A 102 0.90 9.72 -2.23
CA ALA A 102 2.15 9.76 -2.98
C ALA A 102 3.34 10.16 -2.10
N ALA A 103 3.15 11.07 -1.14
CA ALA A 103 4.15 11.42 -0.13
C ALA A 103 4.49 10.23 0.78
N LEU A 104 3.48 9.49 1.24
CA LEU A 104 3.66 8.26 2.03
C LEU A 104 4.43 7.18 1.26
N LYS A 105 4.09 6.92 -0.01
CA LYS A 105 4.81 5.94 -0.86
C LYS A 105 6.28 6.32 -1.03
N ARG A 106 6.58 7.60 -1.25
CA ARG A 106 7.98 8.08 -1.35
C ARG A 106 8.72 8.02 -0.01
N ALA A 107 8.06 8.37 1.09
CA ALA A 107 8.63 8.25 2.42
C ALA A 107 8.95 6.78 2.75
N LEU A 108 8.06 5.84 2.40
CA LEU A 108 8.27 4.40 2.56
C LEU A 108 9.48 3.91 1.76
N ALA A 109 9.59 4.32 0.49
CA ALA A 109 10.74 3.97 -0.34
C ALA A 109 12.05 4.48 0.28
N ALA A 110 12.08 5.73 0.76
CA ALA A 110 13.25 6.32 1.40
C ALA A 110 13.60 5.62 2.73
N LEU A 111 12.60 5.21 3.52
CA LEU A 111 12.81 4.38 4.71
C LEU A 111 13.39 3.01 4.34
N GLY A 112 12.90 2.40 3.26
CA GLY A 112 13.45 1.15 2.72
C GLY A 112 14.92 1.28 2.37
N GLU A 113 15.33 2.38 1.72
CA GLU A 113 16.74 2.68 1.47
C GLU A 113 17.53 2.86 2.76
N HIS A 114 16.97 3.57 3.76
CA HIS A 114 17.61 3.78 5.06
C HIS A 114 17.89 2.47 5.81
N PHE A 115 16.94 1.54 5.80
CA PHE A 115 17.07 0.24 6.45
C PHE A 115 17.71 -0.83 5.55
N GLY A 116 18.13 -0.49 4.33
CA GLY A 116 18.74 -1.43 3.39
C GLY A 116 17.77 -2.52 2.87
N GLY A 117 16.47 -2.27 2.95
CA GLY A 117 15.41 -3.19 2.55
C GLY A 117 15.12 -4.33 3.52
N ASP A 118 15.82 -4.41 4.66
CA ASP A 118 15.65 -5.47 5.65
C ASP A 118 14.59 -5.10 6.69
N GLN A 119 13.37 -5.59 6.49
CA GLN A 119 12.27 -5.38 7.44
C GLN A 119 12.31 -6.34 8.64
N GLU A 120 12.97 -7.50 8.53
CA GLU A 120 13.01 -8.49 9.62
C GLU A 120 13.89 -8.05 10.79
N SER A 121 14.87 -7.19 10.51
CA SER A 121 15.76 -6.61 11.51
C SER A 121 15.16 -5.45 12.31
N LEU A 122 14.00 -4.93 11.89
CA LEU A 122 13.39 -3.74 12.50
C LEU A 122 12.94 -4.02 13.94
N ARG A 123 13.10 -3.01 14.79
CA ARG A 123 12.56 -3.03 16.14
C ARG A 123 11.08 -2.72 16.10
N VAL A 124 10.36 -3.08 17.17
CA VAL A 124 8.89 -2.98 17.21
C VAL A 124 8.32 -1.61 16.79
N HIS A 125 8.95 -0.51 17.18
CA HIS A 125 8.48 0.84 16.83
C HIS A 125 8.83 1.25 15.40
N GLU A 126 9.92 0.71 14.84
CA GLU A 126 10.32 0.93 13.44
C GLU A 126 9.44 0.13 12.50
N ASP A 127 9.22 -1.16 12.80
CA ASP A 127 8.28 -2.01 12.07
C ASP A 127 6.87 -1.43 12.15
N PHE A 128 6.45 -0.94 13.33
CA PHE A 128 5.16 -0.27 13.50
C PHE A 128 4.98 0.94 12.57
N LEU A 129 5.99 1.83 12.51
CA LEU A 129 6.00 2.98 11.60
C LEU A 129 5.92 2.55 10.14
N VAL A 130 6.81 1.63 9.73
CA VAL A 130 6.94 1.16 8.35
C VAL A 130 5.63 0.52 7.88
N ARG A 131 5.03 -0.31 8.73
CA ARG A 131 3.72 -0.90 8.51
C ARG A 131 2.64 0.17 8.35
N ARG A 132 2.51 1.11 9.29
CA ARG A 132 1.46 2.13 9.23
C ARG A 132 1.58 3.02 7.99
N ILE A 133 2.79 3.46 7.64
CA ILE A 133 3.01 4.23 6.40
C ILE A 133 2.60 3.40 5.18
N SER A 134 3.03 2.15 5.08
CA SER A 134 2.71 1.29 3.93
C SER A 134 1.22 1.06 3.77
N PHE A 135 0.52 0.68 4.85
CA PHE A 135 -0.93 0.49 4.82
C PHE A 135 -1.66 1.78 4.42
N TRP A 136 -1.39 2.90 5.10
CA TRP A 136 -2.04 4.18 4.78
C TRP A 136 -1.70 4.72 3.40
N SER A 137 -0.57 4.33 2.81
CA SER A 137 -0.20 4.73 1.45
C SER A 137 -1.06 4.07 0.37
N GLU A 138 -1.69 2.93 0.69
CA GLU A 138 -2.63 2.22 -0.20
C GLU A 138 -4.09 2.61 0.06
N ALA A 139 -4.34 3.49 1.02
CA ALA A 139 -5.66 4.01 1.31
C ALA A 139 -6.31 4.63 0.06
N PRO A 140 -7.63 4.48 -0.09
CA PRO A 140 -8.41 5.30 -1.01
C PRO A 140 -8.15 6.79 -0.91
N ALA A 141 -8.01 7.45 -2.06
CA ALA A 141 -7.97 8.91 -2.10
C ALA A 141 -9.28 9.49 -1.55
N GLY A 142 -9.19 10.39 -0.59
CA GLY A 142 -10.32 10.97 0.13
C GLY A 142 -10.83 10.13 1.30
N LEU A 143 -10.20 9.00 1.65
CA LEU A 143 -10.60 8.19 2.81
C LEU A 143 -10.39 9.00 4.08
N THR A 144 -11.48 9.27 4.79
CA THR A 144 -11.39 9.80 6.15
C THR A 144 -10.85 8.73 7.06
N MET A 145 -9.91 9.11 7.92
CA MET A 145 -9.24 8.23 8.87
C MET A 145 -9.81 8.48 10.28
N PRO A 146 -10.92 7.80 10.66
CA PRO A 146 -11.48 7.94 11.99
C PRO A 146 -10.57 7.26 13.03
N GLU A 147 -10.98 7.37 14.28
CA GLU A 147 -10.46 6.50 15.31
C GLU A 147 -10.90 5.05 15.08
N ARG A 148 -9.95 4.12 15.19
CA ARG A 148 -10.21 2.67 15.13
C ARG A 148 -9.36 1.94 16.15
N GLU A 149 -9.88 0.82 16.63
CA GLU A 149 -9.20 -0.14 17.49
C GLU A 149 -9.37 -1.53 16.87
N LEU A 150 -8.27 -2.27 16.73
CA LEU A 150 -8.26 -3.65 16.26
C LEU A 150 -7.99 -4.61 17.42
N ASP A 151 -8.72 -5.71 17.43
CA ASP A 151 -8.47 -6.87 18.27
C ASP A 151 -7.69 -7.93 17.49
N LEU A 152 -6.40 -8.00 17.77
CA LEU A 152 -5.47 -8.91 17.11
C LEU A 152 -5.37 -10.27 17.82
N SER A 153 -6.23 -10.52 18.82
CA SER A 153 -6.16 -11.75 19.63
C SER A 153 -6.66 -12.99 18.89
N LYS A 154 -7.28 -12.82 17.72
CA LYS A 154 -7.73 -13.93 16.89
C LYS A 154 -6.51 -14.69 16.37
N PRO A 155 -6.45 -16.02 16.58
CA PRO A 155 -5.28 -16.79 16.22
C PRO A 155 -5.15 -16.87 14.70
N PRO A 156 -3.91 -16.84 14.16
CA PRO A 156 -3.71 -17.06 12.75
C PRO A 156 -4.13 -18.48 12.35
N GLY A 157 -4.74 -18.61 11.18
CA GLY A 157 -5.15 -19.88 10.59
C GLY A 157 -4.50 -20.15 9.24
N GLU A 158 -4.46 -21.44 8.87
CA GLU A 158 -4.39 -21.86 7.48
C GLU A 158 -5.82 -21.97 6.95
N THR A 159 -6.10 -21.40 5.78
CA THR A 159 -7.39 -21.64 5.14
C THR A 159 -7.20 -21.84 3.64
N VAL A 160 -7.81 -22.91 3.14
CA VAL A 160 -8.10 -23.05 1.72
C VAL A 160 -9.55 -22.61 1.58
N ARG A 161 -9.78 -21.38 1.15
CA ARG A 161 -11.14 -20.93 0.89
C ARG A 161 -11.66 -21.73 -0.32
N VAL A 162 -12.84 -22.31 -0.17
CA VAL A 162 -13.52 -23.07 -1.21
C VAL A 162 -14.82 -22.36 -1.50
N ALA A 163 -15.12 -22.14 -2.77
CA ALA A 163 -16.35 -21.49 -3.17
C ALA A 163 -17.56 -22.29 -2.66
N PRO A 164 -18.62 -21.63 -2.17
CA PRO A 164 -19.83 -22.31 -1.75
C PRO A 164 -20.40 -23.22 -2.86
N PRO A 165 -21.11 -24.32 -2.52
CA PRO A 165 -21.72 -25.18 -3.52
C PRO A 165 -22.67 -24.41 -4.44
N GLY A 166 -22.51 -24.57 -5.76
CA GLY A 166 -23.34 -23.91 -6.77
C GLY A 166 -22.82 -22.54 -7.22
N VAL A 167 -21.72 -22.06 -6.64
CA VAL A 167 -21.04 -20.83 -7.06
C VAL A 167 -20.15 -21.11 -8.26
N THR A 168 -20.18 -20.19 -9.23
CA THR A 168 -19.24 -20.20 -10.35
C THR A 168 -17.99 -19.44 -9.93
N VAL A 169 -16.86 -20.12 -9.96
CA VAL A 169 -15.54 -19.49 -9.79
C VAL A 169 -15.03 -19.14 -11.17
N PHE A 170 -14.64 -17.88 -11.36
CA PHE A 170 -14.03 -17.42 -12.60
C PHE A 170 -12.52 -17.52 -12.53
N GLU A 171 -11.87 -17.80 -13.66
CA GLU A 171 -10.41 -17.71 -13.75
C GLU A 171 -10.01 -16.23 -13.92
N GLU A 172 -8.82 -15.88 -13.44
CA GLU A 172 -8.26 -14.53 -13.62
C GLU A 172 -8.34 -14.09 -15.09
N GLY A 173 -9.01 -12.95 -15.34
CA GLY A 173 -9.13 -12.36 -16.67
C GLY A 173 -10.31 -12.87 -17.52
N ASP A 174 -11.21 -13.70 -16.98
CA ASP A 174 -12.46 -14.05 -17.65
C ASP A 174 -13.40 -12.81 -17.73
N GLU A 175 -13.83 -12.43 -18.92
CA GLU A 175 -14.77 -11.32 -19.14
C GLU A 175 -16.12 -11.53 -18.42
N ARG A 176 -16.49 -12.78 -18.14
CA ARG A 176 -17.72 -13.08 -17.37
C ARG A 176 -17.56 -12.80 -15.88
N ALA A 177 -16.32 -12.75 -15.39
CA ALA A 177 -16.00 -12.17 -14.09
C ALA A 177 -16.26 -10.66 -14.08
N GLU A 178 -16.62 -10.00 -15.19
CA GLU A 178 -17.00 -8.57 -15.18
C GLU A 178 -18.51 -8.34 -15.05
N THR A 179 -19.33 -9.39 -15.20
CA THR A 179 -20.78 -9.22 -15.41
C THR A 179 -21.68 -10.15 -14.62
N GLY A 180 -21.15 -11.05 -13.76
CA GLY A 180 -22.03 -11.96 -13.04
C GLY A 180 -21.37 -13.00 -12.14
N GLY A 181 -20.56 -12.56 -11.16
CA GLY A 181 -20.41 -13.29 -9.91
C GLY A 181 -21.78 -13.78 -9.43
N ILE A 182 -21.92 -15.08 -9.13
CA ILE A 182 -23.16 -15.55 -8.51
C ILE A 182 -23.26 -14.84 -7.16
N GLU A 183 -24.28 -14.02 -7.04
CA GLU A 183 -24.79 -13.37 -5.83
C GLU A 183 -25.18 -14.45 -4.81
N VAL A 184 -24.32 -14.73 -3.84
CA VAL A 184 -24.57 -15.80 -2.84
C VAL A 184 -24.49 -15.37 -1.39
N ASP A 185 -23.78 -14.29 -1.09
CA ASP A 185 -23.76 -13.68 0.23
C ASP A 185 -23.48 -12.19 0.06
N HIS A 186 -24.21 -11.35 0.80
CA HIS A 186 -23.79 -9.97 0.99
C HIS A 186 -22.83 -9.97 2.17
N GLN A 187 -21.69 -9.30 2.03
CA GLN A 187 -20.65 -9.29 3.04
C GLN A 187 -21.21 -8.77 4.38
N GLY A 188 -21.01 -9.57 5.42
CA GLY A 188 -21.12 -9.11 6.79
C GLY A 188 -19.70 -9.04 7.33
N SER A 189 -19.35 -7.99 8.07
CA SER A 189 -18.02 -7.83 8.65
C SER A 189 -17.57 -9.13 9.34
N ASP A 190 -16.62 -9.85 8.75
CA ASP A 190 -16.07 -11.08 9.29
C ASP A 190 -14.60 -10.89 9.59
N GLU A 191 -14.33 -10.10 10.63
CA GLU A 191 -13.04 -10.13 11.28
C GLU A 191 -12.79 -11.57 11.77
N ASP A 192 -12.05 -12.38 11.02
CA ASP A 192 -11.86 -13.80 11.28
C ASP A 192 -10.42 -14.12 11.71
N GLY A 193 -9.64 -13.05 11.91
CA GLY A 193 -8.23 -13.03 12.28
C GLY A 193 -7.33 -13.36 11.09
N ILE A 194 -6.04 -13.53 11.35
CA ILE A 194 -5.11 -13.67 10.22
C ILE A 194 -5.28 -15.00 9.47
N ARG A 195 -5.60 -14.93 8.18
CA ARG A 195 -5.72 -16.11 7.31
C ARG A 195 -4.59 -16.14 6.29
N TYR A 196 -3.58 -16.99 6.52
CA TYR A 196 -2.51 -17.12 5.54
C TYR A 196 -2.94 -17.94 4.33
N ILE A 197 -2.52 -17.49 3.15
CA ILE A 197 -2.65 -18.25 1.90
C ILE A 197 -1.43 -19.14 1.67
N ARG A 198 -1.58 -20.13 0.79
CA ARG A 198 -0.48 -20.99 0.36
C ARG A 198 0.50 -20.24 -0.54
N CYS A 199 1.78 -20.54 -0.41
CA CYS A 199 2.83 -19.97 -1.23
C CYS A 199 2.70 -20.44 -2.68
N ASN A 200 2.61 -19.49 -3.62
CA ASN A 200 2.72 -19.74 -5.06
C ASN A 200 1.69 -20.77 -5.53
N ALA A 201 0.44 -20.56 -5.11
CA ALA A 201 -0.67 -21.45 -5.38
C ALA A 201 -1.84 -20.65 -5.91
N THR A 202 -2.71 -21.33 -6.66
CA THR A 202 -4.02 -20.79 -6.97
C THR A 202 -4.83 -20.74 -5.67
N SER A 203 -5.23 -19.55 -5.30
CA SER A 203 -6.07 -19.22 -4.16
C SER A 203 -7.38 -18.64 -4.68
N LEU A 204 -8.45 -18.81 -3.90
CA LEU A 204 -9.73 -18.18 -4.20
C LEU A 204 -9.70 -16.78 -3.59
N ALA A 205 -9.85 -15.75 -4.41
CA ALA A 205 -10.13 -14.39 -3.96
C ALA A 205 -11.65 -14.19 -3.93
N THR A 206 -12.15 -13.49 -2.91
CA THR A 206 -13.57 -13.15 -2.74
C THR A 206 -13.69 -11.64 -2.49
N HIS A 207 -13.89 -10.86 -3.54
CA HIS A 207 -13.99 -9.42 -3.40
C HIS A 207 -15.42 -8.95 -3.68
N ASP A 208 -15.74 -7.74 -3.26
CA ASP A 208 -17.02 -7.14 -3.56
C ASP A 208 -17.19 -6.90 -5.08
N ALA A 209 -18.43 -7.00 -5.51
CA ALA A 209 -18.90 -6.74 -6.85
C ALA A 209 -20.14 -5.85 -6.80
N ASN A 210 -20.56 -5.40 -7.98
CA ASN A 210 -21.66 -4.44 -8.14
C ASN A 210 -22.87 -4.77 -7.27
N GLY A 211 -23.16 -3.87 -6.31
CA GLY A 211 -24.23 -4.02 -5.33
C GLY A 211 -23.85 -4.68 -4.01
N HIS A 212 -22.55 -4.70 -3.62
CA HIS A 212 -22.03 -5.35 -2.39
C HIS A 212 -22.24 -6.87 -2.36
N CYS A 213 -22.18 -7.50 -3.53
CA CYS A 213 -22.29 -8.94 -3.67
C CYS A 213 -20.90 -9.54 -3.79
N LEU A 214 -20.69 -10.73 -3.24
CA LEU A 214 -19.38 -11.39 -3.34
C LEU A 214 -19.14 -11.96 -4.74
N GLN A 215 -17.93 -11.73 -5.26
CA GLN A 215 -17.42 -12.35 -6.47
C GLN A 215 -16.21 -13.23 -6.16
N TYR A 216 -16.22 -14.43 -6.74
CA TYR A 216 -15.19 -15.45 -6.53
C TYR A 216 -14.30 -15.64 -7.75
N GLU A 217 -13.00 -15.47 -7.57
CA GLU A 217 -12.00 -15.65 -8.63
C GLU A 217 -10.85 -16.55 -8.19
N SER A 218 -10.39 -17.42 -9.08
CA SER A 218 -9.17 -18.21 -8.90
C SER A 218 -7.96 -17.38 -9.34
N ILE A 219 -7.12 -16.98 -8.37
CA ILE A 219 -5.95 -16.13 -8.59
C ILE A 219 -4.69 -16.89 -8.16
N PHE A 220 -3.63 -16.83 -8.97
CA PHE A 220 -2.32 -17.31 -8.54
C PHE A 220 -1.68 -16.28 -7.59
N ALA A 221 -1.48 -16.66 -6.33
CA ALA A 221 -1.06 -15.76 -5.25
C ALA A 221 0.22 -16.23 -4.55
N GLY A 222 0.88 -15.30 -3.86
CA GLY A 222 2.14 -15.53 -3.15
C GLY A 222 3.37 -14.86 -3.79
N PRO A 223 4.58 -15.13 -3.28
CA PRO A 223 5.80 -14.40 -3.65
C PRO A 223 6.16 -14.38 -5.15
N ASN A 224 5.79 -15.42 -5.90
CA ASN A 224 6.09 -15.56 -7.32
C ASN A 224 4.90 -15.17 -8.22
N SER A 225 3.82 -14.66 -7.65
CA SER A 225 2.70 -14.15 -8.44
C SER A 225 3.03 -12.80 -9.09
N ASN A 226 2.25 -12.43 -10.11
CA ASN A 226 2.39 -11.12 -10.73
C ASN A 226 2.01 -10.03 -9.72
N ASP A 227 2.91 -9.08 -9.50
CA ASP A 227 2.74 -7.96 -8.58
C ASP A 227 2.44 -8.41 -7.14
N CYS A 228 2.89 -9.60 -6.74
CA CYS A 228 2.81 -10.14 -5.38
C CYS A 228 1.39 -10.23 -4.79
N MET A 229 0.42 -10.72 -5.58
CA MET A 229 -0.96 -10.95 -5.14
C MET A 229 -1.05 -11.63 -3.77
N GLY A 230 -1.86 -11.02 -2.90
CA GLY A 230 -2.11 -11.47 -1.54
C GLY A 230 -1.09 -10.98 -0.53
N LYS A 231 -0.08 -10.21 -0.96
CA LYS A 231 0.91 -9.63 -0.05
C LYS A 231 0.30 -8.40 0.60
N CYS A 232 0.24 -8.39 1.92
CA CYS A 232 -0.20 -7.21 2.64
C CYS A 232 0.80 -6.06 2.45
N GLY A 233 0.38 -4.99 1.76
CA GLY A 233 1.11 -3.73 1.63
C GLY A 233 1.25 -3.19 0.23
N GLY A 234 1.91 -2.04 0.13
CA GLY A 234 2.19 -1.41 -1.15
C GLY A 234 3.16 -2.20 -2.02
N GLY A 235 2.60 -3.02 -2.92
CA GLY A 235 3.35 -3.76 -3.93
C GLY A 235 4.29 -4.83 -3.38
N CYS A 236 5.37 -5.12 -4.12
CA CYS A 236 6.29 -6.22 -3.82
C CYS A 236 7.47 -5.86 -2.88
N GLY A 237 7.59 -4.61 -2.44
CA GLY A 237 8.82 -4.03 -1.88
C GLY A 237 8.97 -4.06 -0.36
N PHE A 238 9.75 -3.12 0.16
CA PHE A 238 9.88 -2.83 1.59
C PHE A 238 8.57 -2.27 2.15
N GLY A 239 8.24 -2.58 3.40
CA GLY A 239 6.98 -2.14 4.02
C GLY A 239 5.83 -3.12 3.85
N THR A 240 6.11 -4.32 3.37
CA THR A 240 5.10 -5.35 3.16
C THR A 240 5.14 -6.39 4.27
N ALA A 241 4.01 -7.01 4.58
CA ALA A 241 3.90 -8.02 5.61
C ALA A 241 3.81 -9.44 5.02
N GLY A 242 2.97 -10.30 5.63
CA GLY A 242 2.73 -11.66 5.15
C GLY A 242 1.83 -11.70 3.92
N TYR A 243 1.56 -12.92 3.47
CA TYR A 243 0.58 -13.19 2.42
C TYR A 243 -0.68 -13.78 3.03
N THR A 244 -1.76 -13.04 2.93
CA THR A 244 -3.00 -13.37 3.62
C THR A 244 -4.19 -13.26 2.69
N TYR A 245 -5.33 -13.67 3.22
CA TYR A 245 -6.58 -13.74 2.51
C TYR A 245 -7.17 -12.35 2.28
N ASP A 246 -7.26 -11.52 3.31
CA ASP A 246 -7.90 -10.20 3.20
C ASP A 246 -7.06 -9.28 2.31
N CYS A 247 -5.73 -9.44 2.34
CA CYS A 247 -4.84 -8.74 1.42
C CYS A 247 -4.97 -9.24 -0.03
N LEU A 248 -5.32 -10.51 -0.27
CA LEU A 248 -5.58 -11.03 -1.62
C LEU A 248 -6.88 -10.47 -2.18
N ASP A 249 -7.91 -10.38 -1.35
CA ASP A 249 -9.20 -9.82 -1.72
C ASP A 249 -9.07 -8.32 -2.01
N HIS A 250 -8.39 -7.58 -1.13
CA HIS A 250 -8.05 -6.18 -1.33
C HIS A 250 -7.29 -5.95 -2.65
N ASP A 251 -6.21 -6.70 -2.89
CA ASP A 251 -5.43 -6.60 -4.13
C ASP A 251 -6.28 -6.87 -5.37
N ARG A 252 -7.14 -7.90 -5.31
CA ARG A 252 -7.97 -8.29 -6.44
C ARG A 252 -9.05 -7.24 -6.70
N CYS A 253 -9.69 -6.76 -5.65
CA CYS A 253 -10.70 -5.72 -5.73
C CYS A 253 -10.16 -4.46 -6.40
N GLY A 254 -9.02 -3.96 -5.88
CA GLY A 254 -8.35 -2.76 -6.40
C GLY A 254 -7.99 -2.89 -7.89
N ARG A 255 -7.55 -4.07 -8.34
CA ARG A 255 -7.25 -4.30 -9.77
C ARG A 255 -8.50 -4.38 -10.63
N LYS A 256 -9.59 -4.94 -10.12
CA LYS A 256 -10.81 -5.17 -10.88
C LYS A 256 -11.59 -3.87 -11.12
N HIS A 257 -11.71 -3.05 -10.09
CA HIS A 257 -12.62 -1.89 -10.09
C HIS A 257 -11.91 -0.55 -10.31
N GLY A 258 -10.66 -0.57 -10.77
CA GLY A 258 -9.93 0.65 -11.12
C GLY A 258 -9.41 1.43 -9.91
N GLY A 259 -9.28 0.74 -8.78
CA GLY A 259 -8.51 1.17 -7.64
C GLY A 259 -9.35 1.35 -6.39
N SER A 260 -8.63 1.30 -5.27
CA SER A 260 -9.06 1.84 -3.99
C SER A 260 -9.54 3.29 -4.06
N VAL A 261 -9.61 3.99 -5.20
CA VAL A 261 -9.75 5.46 -5.30
C VAL A 261 -11.09 6.06 -4.87
N ASN A 262 -12.09 5.24 -4.53
CA ASN A 262 -13.33 5.69 -3.93
C ASN A 262 -13.60 4.87 -2.64
N PRO A 263 -13.32 5.41 -1.44
CA PRO A 263 -13.51 4.69 -0.17
C PRO A 263 -14.98 4.44 0.18
N TRP A 264 -15.87 5.13 -0.53
CA TRP A 264 -17.31 4.95 -0.49
C TRP A 264 -17.81 4.28 -1.76
N ASP A 265 -16.89 3.73 -2.57
CA ASP A 265 -17.30 2.77 -3.57
C ASP A 265 -17.87 1.60 -2.80
N ALA A 266 -19.08 1.24 -3.19
CA ALA A 266 -19.74 0.08 -2.67
C ALA A 266 -18.97 -1.20 -3.01
N GLU A 267 -17.93 -1.14 -3.85
CA GLU A 267 -17.32 -2.33 -4.41
C GLU A 267 -15.96 -2.71 -3.84
N CYS A 268 -15.24 -1.85 -3.09
CA CYS A 268 -13.89 -2.18 -2.53
C CYS A 268 -13.54 -1.52 -1.17
N GLY A 269 -14.48 -0.82 -0.53
CA GLY A 269 -14.18 0.12 0.55
C GLY A 269 -13.93 -0.53 1.92
N ASP A 270 -14.56 -1.67 2.17
CA ASP A 270 -14.44 -2.44 3.40
C ASP A 270 -13.25 -3.41 3.37
N GLU A 271 -12.85 -3.97 2.22
CA GLU A 271 -11.69 -4.87 2.16
C GLU A 271 -10.38 -4.18 2.55
N TYR A 272 -10.27 -2.86 2.32
CA TYR A 272 -9.11 -2.10 2.84
C TYR A 272 -9.02 -2.18 4.36
N TRP A 273 -10.15 -2.09 5.07
CA TRP A 273 -10.18 -2.13 6.52
C TRP A 273 -10.11 -3.55 7.08
N GLU A 274 -10.62 -4.54 6.36
CA GLU A 274 -10.45 -5.95 6.69
C GLU A 274 -8.98 -6.37 6.54
N ALA A 275 -8.28 -5.91 5.51
CA ALA A 275 -6.86 -6.17 5.35
C ALA A 275 -5.96 -5.53 6.43
N ASP A 276 -6.48 -4.67 7.31
CA ASP A 276 -5.69 -3.92 8.29
C ASP A 276 -5.09 -4.82 9.39
N ASP A 277 -5.86 -5.75 9.96
CA ASP A 277 -5.36 -6.62 11.02
C ASP A 277 -4.35 -7.65 10.47
N ASP A 278 -4.64 -8.19 9.28
CA ASP A 278 -3.77 -9.01 8.45
C ASP A 278 -2.46 -8.29 8.17
N PHE A 279 -2.53 -7.06 7.68
CA PHE A 279 -1.37 -6.24 7.39
C PHE A 279 -0.54 -5.97 8.64
N PHE A 280 -1.21 -5.79 9.78
CA PHE A 280 -0.55 -5.40 11.00
C PHE A 280 0.18 -6.53 11.71
N ASN A 281 -0.47 -7.69 11.80
CA ASN A 281 -0.06 -8.77 12.69
C ASN A 281 0.45 -10.00 11.92
N SER A 282 0.42 -9.99 10.58
CA SER A 282 1.04 -11.04 9.78
C SER A 282 2.57 -11.01 9.87
N ILE A 283 3.15 -12.22 9.85
CA ILE A 283 4.59 -12.43 9.85
C ILE A 283 5.14 -12.06 8.47
N ILE A 284 6.16 -11.20 8.44
CA ILE A 284 6.79 -10.70 7.22
C ILE A 284 7.15 -11.86 6.29
N GLY A 285 6.73 -11.76 5.02
CA GLY A 285 7.05 -12.73 3.99
C GLY A 285 6.39 -14.11 4.17
N ARG A 286 5.63 -14.34 5.24
CA ARG A 286 5.02 -15.63 5.51
C ARG A 286 3.87 -15.89 4.56
N CYS A 287 3.97 -16.99 3.86
CA CYS A 287 2.87 -17.77 3.29
C CYS A 287 3.02 -19.21 3.79
N LEU A 288 2.06 -20.08 3.49
CA LEU A 288 2.07 -21.49 3.92
C LEU A 288 2.59 -22.46 2.85
#